data_AF-A0A8D2GW40-F1
#
_entry.id   AF-A0A8D2GW40-F1
#
_cell.length_a   1.000
_cell.length_b   1.000
_cell.length_c   1.000
_cell.angle_alpha   90.00
_cell.angle_beta   90.00
_cell.angle_gamma   90.00
#
_symmetry.space_group_name_H-M   'P 1'
#
loop_
_entity.id
_entity.type
_entity.pdbx_description
1 polymer ?
#
loop_
_entity_poly.entity_id
_entity_poly.type
_entity_poly.pdbx_seq_one_letter_code
_entity_poly.pdbx_strand_id
1 'polypeptide(L)'
;MASLLPLQVLLVLCVALQLLSGSLKERFLKYILEPPPCRSEPEDCSRFCMVQEDCKAQGLSCCAASCGIICSLNIPPEPPN
;
A
#
# COMPACT_ATOMS: atom_id res chain seq x y z
N MET A 1 19.97 -42.56 -8.35
CA MET A 1 20.48 -41.25 -8.81
C MET A 1 19.30 -40.33 -9.05
N ALA A 2 18.72 -39.71 -8.00
CA ALA A 2 17.46 -38.96 -8.18
C ALA A 2 17.23 -37.84 -7.14
N SER A 3 18.28 -37.22 -6.61
CA SER A 3 18.15 -36.11 -5.64
C SER A 3 18.57 -34.74 -6.20
N LEU A 4 18.77 -34.60 -7.51
CA LEU A 4 19.05 -33.28 -8.12
C LEU A 4 17.80 -32.43 -8.34
N LEU A 5 16.63 -33.04 -8.59
CA LEU A 5 15.38 -32.31 -8.82
C LEU A 5 15.00 -31.34 -7.68
N PRO A 6 14.98 -31.76 -6.40
CA PRO A 6 14.59 -30.85 -5.32
C PRO A 6 15.61 -29.71 -5.12
N LEU A 7 16.90 -30.01 -5.33
CA LEU A 7 17.97 -29.01 -5.19
C LEU A 7 17.91 -27.96 -6.30
N GLN A 8 17.58 -28.39 -7.51
CA GLN A 8 17.45 -27.52 -8.68
C GLN A 8 16.21 -26.63 -8.56
N VAL A 9 15.11 -27.15 -8.02
CA VAL A 9 13.91 -26.36 -7.68
C VAL A 9 14.23 -25.31 -6.61
N LEU A 10 14.99 -25.67 -5.58
CA LEU A 10 15.40 -24.73 -4.54
C LEU A 10 16.24 -23.58 -5.11
N LEU A 11 17.17 -23.88 -6.02
CA LEU A 11 17.96 -22.87 -6.71
C LEU A 11 17.10 -21.93 -7.56
N VAL A 12 16.14 -22.48 -8.33
CA VAL A 12 15.20 -21.68 -9.12
C VAL A 12 14.35 -20.77 -8.23
N LEU A 13 13.90 -21.27 -7.06
CA LEU A 13 13.15 -20.48 -6.09
C LEU A 13 13.98 -19.32 -5.53
N CYS A 14 15.24 -19.56 -5.16
CA CYS A 14 16.13 -18.52 -4.68
C CYS A 14 16.38 -17.43 -5.73
N VAL A 15 16.57 -17.84 -6.99
CA VAL A 15 16.78 -16.90 -8.11
C VAL A 15 15.51 -16.10 -8.39
N ALA A 16 14.33 -16.74 -8.36
CA ALA A 16 13.05 -16.05 -8.47
C ALA A 16 12.85 -15.02 -7.34
N LEU A 17 13.16 -15.40 -6.09
CA LEU A 17 13.04 -14.50 -4.94
C LEU A 17 13.92 -13.25 -5.08
N GLN A 18 15.14 -13.41 -5.62
CA GLN A 18 16.05 -12.30 -5.90
C GLN A 18 15.50 -11.36 -7.01
N LEU A 19 14.87 -11.92 -8.05
CA LEU A 19 14.19 -11.13 -9.09
C LEU A 19 13.00 -10.34 -8.53
N LEU A 20 12.21 -10.92 -7.63
CA LEU A 20 11.11 -10.20 -6.95
C LEU A 20 11.62 -9.13 -5.99
N SER A 21 12.78 -9.33 -5.36
CA SER A 21 13.39 -8.39 -4.40
C SER A 21 13.69 -7.02 -5.03
N GLY A 22 14.03 -6.96 -6.32
CA GLY A 22 14.21 -5.70 -7.05
C GLY A 22 12.91 -4.88 -7.14
N SER A 23 11.82 -5.52 -7.55
CA SER A 23 10.47 -4.93 -7.61
C SER A 23 9.95 -4.49 -6.24
N LEU A 24 10.23 -5.27 -5.19
CA LEU A 24 9.81 -4.99 -3.82
C LEU A 24 10.56 -3.79 -3.24
N LYS A 25 11.86 -3.68 -3.53
CA LYS A 25 12.71 -2.58 -3.12
C LYS A 25 12.35 -1.27 -3.81
N GLU A 26 12.00 -1.29 -5.10
CA GLU A 26 11.50 -0.11 -5.82
C GLU A 26 10.12 0.34 -5.33
N ARG A 27 9.22 -0.61 -5.02
CA ARG A 27 7.93 -0.30 -4.38
C ARG A 27 8.12 0.33 -3.00
N PHE A 28 9.07 -0.18 -2.21
CA PHE A 28 9.45 0.39 -0.93
C PHE A 28 10.00 1.81 -1.09
N LEU A 29 10.85 2.04 -2.10
CA LEU A 29 11.37 3.38 -2.42
C LEU A 29 10.26 4.34 -2.87
N LYS A 30 9.28 3.86 -3.65
CA LYS A 30 8.15 4.66 -4.13
C LYS A 30 7.29 5.19 -2.98
N TYR A 31 6.99 4.35 -1.99
CA TYR A 31 6.26 4.80 -0.78
C TYR A 31 7.11 5.65 0.18
N ILE A 32 8.45 5.68 0.00
CA ILE A 32 9.37 6.59 0.70
C ILE A 32 9.37 8.00 0.06
N LEU A 33 9.15 8.12 -1.26
CA LEU A 33 9.07 9.41 -1.95
C LEU A 33 7.63 9.96 -2.09
N GLU A 34 6.62 9.09 -2.17
CA GLU A 34 5.20 9.46 -2.24
C GLU A 34 4.42 8.67 -1.18
N PRO A 35 4.01 9.32 -0.07
CA PRO A 35 3.28 8.63 0.98
C PRO A 35 1.96 8.04 0.43
N PRO A 36 1.54 6.85 0.90
CA PRO A 36 0.32 6.23 0.43
C PRO A 36 -0.90 7.07 0.84
N PRO A 37 -1.88 7.27 -0.05
CA PRO A 37 -3.04 8.07 0.28
C PRO A 37 -3.88 7.38 1.36
N CYS A 38 -4.33 8.22 2.31
CA CYS A 38 -5.25 8.00 3.42
C CYS A 38 -5.67 6.57 3.79
N ARG A 39 -5.37 6.19 5.04
CA ARG A 39 -5.93 4.99 5.68
C ARG A 39 -7.44 5.10 5.82
N SER A 40 -8.12 4.03 5.48
CA SER A 40 -9.54 4.03 5.24
C SER A 40 -10.19 2.86 5.98
N GLU A 41 -10.22 2.92 7.32
CA GLU A 41 -11.04 1.97 8.09
C GLU A 41 -11.53 2.50 9.45
N PRO A 42 -12.84 2.33 9.77
CA PRO A 42 -13.93 2.09 8.83
C PRO A 42 -14.20 3.38 8.05
N GLU A 43 -14.26 3.29 6.72
CA GLU A 43 -14.57 4.43 5.87
C GLU A 43 -15.95 4.99 6.23
N ASP A 44 -16.02 6.24 6.70
CA ASP A 44 -17.29 6.93 6.90
C ASP A 44 -17.80 7.42 5.54
N CYS A 45 -18.46 6.51 4.82
CA CYS A 45 -19.09 6.75 3.52
C CYS A 45 -20.27 7.73 3.57
N SER A 46 -20.45 8.44 4.69
CA SER A 46 -21.44 9.50 4.85
C SER A 46 -20.84 10.88 4.56
N ARG A 47 -19.51 11.04 4.59
CA ARG A 47 -18.83 12.35 4.60
C ARG A 47 -18.01 12.58 3.34
N PHE A 48 -18.71 12.79 2.23
CA PHE A 48 -18.10 13.14 0.96
C PHE A 48 -17.48 14.53 0.97
N CYS A 49 -16.41 14.71 0.22
CA CYS A 49 -15.77 16.00 -0.01
C CYS A 49 -15.39 16.15 -1.48
N MET A 50 -15.34 17.40 -1.96
CA MET A 50 -14.82 17.72 -3.29
C MET A 50 -13.49 18.47 -3.21
N VAL A 51 -13.28 19.25 -2.16
CA VAL A 51 -12.04 20.00 -1.91
C VAL A 51 -11.57 19.83 -0.47
N GLN A 52 -10.28 20.07 -0.23
CA GLN A 52 -9.65 19.88 1.08
C GLN A 52 -10.23 20.80 2.15
N GLU A 53 -10.75 21.96 1.76
CA GLU A 53 -11.40 22.94 2.62
C GLU A 53 -12.68 22.38 3.27
N ASP A 54 -13.38 21.45 2.62
CA ASP A 54 -14.61 20.82 3.13
C ASP A 54 -14.34 20.01 4.41
N CYS A 55 -13.15 19.42 4.49
CA CYS A 55 -12.70 18.60 5.60
C CYS A 55 -11.88 19.39 6.63
N LYS A 56 -11.41 20.59 6.28
CA LYS A 56 -10.47 21.39 7.08
C LYS A 56 -11.05 21.81 8.43
N ALA A 57 -12.34 22.13 8.48
CA ALA A 57 -13.03 22.46 9.73
C ALA A 57 -13.07 21.29 10.73
N GLN A 58 -12.95 20.06 10.22
CA GLN A 58 -12.95 18.82 11.00
C GLN A 58 -11.52 18.33 11.29
N GLY A 59 -10.51 19.04 10.81
CA GLY A 59 -9.11 18.60 10.88
C GLY A 59 -8.82 17.36 10.02
N LEU A 60 -9.66 17.08 9.02
CA LEU A 60 -9.56 15.90 8.15
C LEU A 60 -9.00 16.28 6.78
N SER A 61 -8.55 15.27 6.04
CA SER A 61 -8.14 15.39 4.65
C SER A 61 -9.18 14.84 3.71
N CYS A 62 -9.27 15.44 2.52
CA CYS A 62 -10.11 14.89 1.48
C CYS A 62 -9.36 13.72 0.82
N CYS A 63 -9.88 12.52 1.00
CA CYS A 63 -9.19 11.25 0.83
C CYS A 63 -9.99 10.32 -0.10
N ALA A 64 -9.30 9.59 -0.97
CA ALA A 64 -9.95 8.57 -1.77
C ALA A 64 -10.24 7.32 -0.93
N ALA A 65 -11.48 6.84 -1.01
CA ALA A 65 -12.00 5.67 -0.30
C ALA A 65 -12.78 4.77 -1.27
N SER A 66 -13.16 3.56 -0.84
CA SER A 66 -13.89 2.59 -1.68
C SER A 66 -15.25 3.11 -2.14
N CYS A 67 -15.90 3.96 -1.34
CA CYS A 67 -17.19 4.56 -1.62
C CYS A 67 -17.13 5.94 -2.31
N GLY A 68 -15.94 6.49 -2.56
CA GLY A 68 -15.75 7.79 -3.20
C GLY A 68 -14.70 8.66 -2.49
N ILE A 69 -14.69 9.96 -2.78
CA ILE A 69 -13.81 10.89 -2.08
C ILE A 69 -14.49 11.36 -0.79
N ILE A 70 -13.89 11.03 0.35
CA ILE A 70 -14.45 11.30 1.68
C ILE A 70 -13.46 12.05 2.56
N CYS A 71 -13.96 12.76 3.56
CA CYS A 71 -13.11 13.27 4.63
C CYS A 71 -12.61 12.11 5.48
N SER A 72 -11.31 11.81 5.40
CA SER A 72 -10.66 10.82 6.25
C SER A 72 -9.40 11.40 6.87
N LEU A 73 -8.88 10.71 7.87
CA LEU A 73 -7.58 11.01 8.41
C LEU A 73 -6.53 10.57 7.37
N ASN A 74 -5.71 11.52 6.93
CA ASN A 74 -4.56 11.21 6.08
C ASN A 74 -3.43 10.65 6.95
N ILE A 75 -3.59 9.39 7.36
CA ILE A 75 -2.60 8.65 8.14
C ILE A 75 -1.86 7.72 7.17
N PRO A 76 -0.52 7.69 7.18
CA PRO A 76 0.23 6.70 6.43
C PRO A 76 -0.17 5.28 6.84
N PRO A 77 -0.32 4.33 5.90
CA PRO A 77 -0.69 2.98 6.24
C PRO A 77 0.40 2.33 7.09
N GLU A 78 -0.06 1.62 8.11
CA GLU A 78 0.82 0.78 8.92
C GLU A 78 1.31 -0.39 8.05
N PRO A 79 2.61 -0.71 8.07
CA PRO A 79 3.18 -1.75 7.20
C PRO A 79 2.53 -3.12 7.46
N PRO A 80 2.16 -3.89 6.40
CA PRO A 80 1.60 -5.23 6.54
C PRO A 80 2.65 -6.21 7.12
N ASN A 81 2.20 -7.17 7.93
CA ASN A 81 3.01 -8.26 8.48
C ASN A 81 3.28 -9.34 7.42
#